data_AF-A0A7J4ITY5-F1
#
_entry.id   AF-A0A7J4ITY5-F1
#
_cell.length_a   1.000
_cell.length_b   1.000
_cell.length_c   1.000
_cell.angle_alpha   90.00
_cell.angle_beta   90.00
_cell.angle_gamma   90.00
#
_symmetry.space_group_name_H-M   'P 1'
#
loop_
_entity.id
_entity.type
_entity.pdbx_description
1 polymer ?
#
loop_
_entity_poly.entity_id
_entity_poly.type
_entity_poly.pdbx_seq_one_letter_code
_entity_poly.pdbx_strand_id
1 'polypeptide(L)'
;MEGPEETSNSVDFIDKKSQQEESLWRIKKASDLRRHKRVQSIVGQQFEGWKVTLGRPLYLIFCILFDGLILTEIPIRLGRTVPSWILFGVILGYVIMLQKQYYDQWFDVDLTGLDMN
;
A
#
# COMPACT_ATOMS: atom_id res chain seq x y z
N MET A 1 -34.47 -70.16 -6.69
CA MET A 1 -34.75 -69.02 -7.59
C MET A 1 -34.93 -67.81 -6.72
N GLU A 2 -34.26 -66.71 -7.11
CA GLU A 2 -34.46 -65.30 -6.74
C GLU A 2 -34.52 -64.93 -5.23
N GLY A 3 -33.71 -64.01 -4.69
CA GLY A 3 -32.68 -63.12 -5.21
C GLY A 3 -32.14 -62.27 -4.03
N PRO A 4 -30.93 -61.68 -4.09
CA PRO A 4 -30.44 -60.81 -3.04
C PRO A 4 -30.90 -59.37 -3.32
N GLU A 5 -31.96 -58.91 -2.64
CA GLU A 5 -32.37 -57.51 -2.72
C GLU A 5 -31.57 -56.67 -1.73
N GLU A 6 -30.52 -56.06 -2.28
CA GLU A 6 -30.17 -54.66 -2.11
C GLU A 6 -30.05 -54.14 -0.67
N THR A 7 -28.84 -54.23 -0.12
CA THR A 7 -28.31 -53.20 0.78
C THR A 7 -28.13 -51.89 0.00
N SER A 8 -29.24 -51.22 -0.33
CA SER A 8 -29.23 -49.89 -0.95
C SER A 8 -29.01 -48.83 0.12
N ASN A 9 -27.74 -48.45 0.26
CA ASN A 9 -27.30 -47.06 0.39
C ASN A 9 -28.07 -46.17 1.39
N SER A 10 -27.99 -46.46 2.69
CA SER A 10 -28.37 -45.50 3.74
C SER A 10 -27.35 -44.36 3.94
N VAL A 11 -26.38 -44.23 3.03
CA VAL A 11 -25.41 -43.11 3.00
C VAL A 11 -26.01 -41.86 2.31
N ASP A 12 -27.18 -41.98 1.67
CA ASP A 12 -27.71 -40.92 0.80
C ASP A 12 -28.69 -39.95 1.47
N PHE A 13 -29.04 -40.18 2.74
CA PHE A 13 -29.68 -39.15 3.58
C PHE A 13 -28.61 -38.27 4.23
N ILE A 14 -27.71 -37.69 3.43
CA ILE A 14 -26.90 -36.56 3.91
C ILE A 14 -27.89 -35.47 4.29
N ASP A 15 -28.11 -35.33 5.60
CA ASP A 15 -29.04 -34.45 6.26
C ASP A 15 -29.18 -33.13 5.50
N LYS A 16 -30.30 -32.98 4.80
CA LYS A 16 -30.62 -31.81 3.96
C LYS A 16 -30.48 -30.51 4.77
N LYS A 17 -30.72 -30.58 6.08
CA LYS A 17 -30.52 -29.48 7.01
C LYS A 17 -29.03 -29.14 7.15
N SER A 18 -28.15 -30.11 7.37
CA SER A 18 -26.70 -29.90 7.41
C SER A 18 -26.17 -29.29 6.10
N GLN A 19 -26.64 -29.73 4.93
CA GLN A 19 -26.23 -29.15 3.64
C GLN A 19 -26.68 -27.69 3.48
N GLN A 20 -27.89 -27.38 3.96
CA GLN A 20 -28.39 -26.01 3.98
C GLN A 20 -27.57 -25.13 4.93
N GLU A 21 -27.28 -25.61 6.13
CA GLU A 21 -26.45 -24.89 7.11
C GLU A 21 -25.03 -24.64 6.59
N GLU A 22 -24.41 -25.62 5.91
CA GLU A 22 -23.13 -25.43 5.23
C GLU A 22 -23.20 -24.38 4.11
N SER A 23 -24.26 -24.40 3.31
CA SER A 23 -24.45 -23.42 2.23
C SER A 23 -24.60 -22.00 2.79
N LEU A 24 -25.33 -21.84 3.90
CA LEU A 24 -25.50 -20.58 4.60
C LEU A 24 -24.18 -20.11 5.23
N TRP A 25 -23.38 -21.03 5.78
CA TRP A 25 -22.07 -20.72 6.32
C TRP A 25 -21.12 -20.19 5.24
N ARG A 26 -21.13 -20.78 4.04
CA ARG A 26 -20.33 -20.31 2.90
C ARG A 26 -20.74 -18.90 2.47
N ILE A 27 -22.05 -18.64 2.39
CA ILE A 27 -22.59 -17.33 2.05
C ILE A 27 -22.22 -16.30 3.12
N LYS A 28 -22.36 -16.65 4.41
CA LYS A 28 -21.97 -15.79 5.53
C LYS A 28 -20.49 -15.45 5.46
N LYS A 29 -19.61 -16.45 5.31
CA LYS A 29 -18.17 -16.25 5.19
C LYS A 29 -17.81 -15.34 4.02
N ALA A 30 -18.44 -15.52 2.85
CA ALA A 30 -18.23 -14.65 1.70
C ALA A 30 -18.74 -13.21 1.93
N SER A 31 -19.87 -13.06 2.63
CA SER A 31 -20.43 -11.76 3.00
C SER A 31 -19.54 -11.02 4.00
N ASP A 32 -19.04 -11.72 5.03
CA ASP A 32 -18.15 -11.17 6.04
C ASP A 32 -16.81 -10.77 5.41
N LEU A 33 -16.25 -11.60 4.52
CA LEU A 33 -15.04 -11.24 3.78
C LEU A 33 -15.22 -9.96 2.95
N ARG A 34 -16.38 -9.79 2.30
CA ARG A 34 -16.72 -8.55 1.57
C ARG A 34 -16.85 -7.36 2.50
N ARG A 35 -17.44 -7.53 3.68
CA ARG A 35 -17.56 -6.46 4.68
C ARG A 35 -16.19 -6.04 5.20
N HIS A 36 -15.34 -6.99 5.56
CA HIS A 36 -13.97 -6.70 6.02
C HIS A 36 -13.17 -5.96 4.95
N LYS A 37 -13.21 -6.39 3.69
CA LYS A 37 -12.54 -5.68 2.59
C LYS A 37 -13.04 -4.25 2.41
N ARG A 38 -14.36 -4.02 2.51
CA ARG A 38 -14.91 -2.66 2.40
C ARG A 38 -14.48 -1.78 3.57
N VAL A 39 -14.54 -2.29 4.79
CA VAL A 39 -14.11 -1.54 5.98
C VAL A 39 -12.62 -1.23 5.88
N GLN A 40 -11.77 -2.20 5.51
CA GLN A 40 -10.34 -1.98 5.29
C GLN A 40 -10.07 -0.93 4.20
N SER A 41 -10.79 -0.95 3.07
CA SER A 41 -10.59 0.07 2.04
C SER A 41 -11.00 1.47 2.48
N ILE A 42 -12.07 1.60 3.27
CA ILE A 42 -12.55 2.90 3.78
C ILE A 42 -11.60 3.43 4.85
N VAL A 43 -11.16 2.55 5.77
CA VAL A 43 -10.21 2.90 6.82
C VAL A 43 -8.84 3.24 6.23
N GLY A 44 -8.36 2.48 5.25
CA GLY A 44 -7.12 2.77 4.52
C GLY A 44 -7.16 4.12 3.81
N GLN A 45 -8.28 4.48 3.20
CA GLN A 45 -8.49 5.81 2.59
C GLN A 45 -8.59 6.94 3.62
N GLN A 46 -9.10 6.68 4.83
CA GLN A 46 -9.08 7.68 5.92
C GLN A 46 -7.71 7.85 6.57
N PHE A 47 -6.90 6.79 6.60
CA PHE A 47 -5.57 6.78 7.21
C PHE A 47 -4.47 7.31 6.30
N GLU A 48 -4.69 7.34 4.99
CA GLU A 48 -3.90 8.15 4.07
C GLU A 48 -4.24 9.63 4.33
N GLY A 49 -3.77 10.13 5.47
CA GLY A 49 -4.14 11.43 6.00
C GLY A 49 -3.86 12.50 4.96
N TRP A 50 -4.81 13.42 4.77
CA TRP A 50 -4.71 14.58 3.87
C TRP A 50 -3.34 15.28 3.89
N LYS A 51 -2.68 15.29 5.07
CA LYS A 51 -1.33 15.81 5.28
C LYS A 51 -0.25 15.08 4.46
N VAL A 52 -0.34 13.77 4.31
CA VAL A 52 0.60 12.97 3.50
C VAL A 52 0.30 13.19 2.02
N THR A 53 -0.96 13.15 1.62
CA THR A 53 -1.40 13.31 0.22
C THR A 53 -1.05 14.69 -0.35
N LEU A 54 -1.20 15.76 0.43
CA LEU A 54 -0.76 17.10 0.03
C LEU A 54 0.71 17.40 0.38
N GLY A 55 1.23 16.81 1.45
CA GLY A 55 2.58 17.07 1.90
C GLY A 55 3.64 16.53 0.93
N ARG A 56 3.41 15.36 0.32
CA ARG A 56 4.31 14.76 -0.67
C ARG A 56 4.56 15.69 -1.88
N PRO A 57 3.54 16.17 -2.61
CA PRO A 57 3.77 17.06 -3.75
C PRO A 57 4.37 18.40 -3.31
N LEU A 58 3.95 18.97 -2.17
CA LEU A 58 4.54 20.21 -1.66
C LEU A 58 6.02 20.06 -1.31
N TYR A 59 6.40 18.94 -0.70
CA TYR A 59 7.79 18.62 -0.39
C TYR A 59 8.63 18.51 -1.66
N LEU A 60 8.12 17.81 -2.70
CA LEU A 60 8.81 17.68 -3.98
C LEU A 60 8.96 19.04 -4.68
N ILE A 61 7.92 19.88 -4.66
CA ILE A 61 8.00 21.25 -5.19
C ILE A 61 9.10 22.04 -4.46
N PHE A 62 9.15 21.96 -3.13
CA PHE A 62 10.18 22.63 -2.34
C PHE A 62 11.59 22.12 -2.66
N CYS A 63 11.78 20.81 -2.84
CA CYS A 63 13.05 20.22 -3.24
C CYS A 63 13.49 20.71 -4.62
N ILE A 64 12.59 20.72 -5.60
CA ILE A 64 12.88 21.22 -6.96
C ILE A 64 13.24 22.71 -6.93
N LEU A 65 12.52 23.52 -6.13
CA LEU A 65 12.84 24.94 -5.96
C LEU A 65 14.20 25.12 -5.29
N PHE A 66 14.51 24.35 -4.25
CA PHE A 66 15.81 24.42 -3.59
C PHE A 66 16.96 24.02 -4.54
N ASP A 67 16.84 22.86 -5.21
CA ASP A 67 17.85 22.35 -6.11
C ASP A 67 18.03 23.24 -7.35
N GLY A 68 16.92 23.71 -7.91
CA GLY A 68 16.89 24.52 -9.12
C GLY A 68 17.26 25.99 -8.90
N LEU A 69 16.94 26.57 -7.74
CA LEU A 69 17.17 28.01 -7.48
C LEU A 69 18.42 28.26 -6.64
N ILE A 70 18.61 27.50 -5.56
CA ILE A 70 19.70 27.74 -4.60
C ILE A 70 20.96 27.01 -5.06
N LEU A 71 20.82 25.75 -5.48
CA LEU A 71 21.98 24.93 -5.82
C LEU A 71 22.62 25.37 -7.14
N THR A 72 21.82 25.83 -8.11
CA THR A 72 22.32 26.35 -9.40
C THR A 72 23.06 27.69 -9.25
N GLU A 73 22.90 28.39 -8.13
CA GLU A 73 23.64 29.62 -7.86
C GLU A 73 25.14 29.33 -7.62
N ILE A 74 25.48 28.13 -7.14
CA ILE A 74 26.86 27.69 -6.89
C ILE A 74 27.72 27.76 -8.17
N PRO A 75 27.39 27.09 -9.28
CA PRO A 75 28.18 27.19 -10.50
C PRO A 75 28.16 28.59 -11.13
N ILE A 76 27.07 29.36 -10.93
CA ILE A 76 26.96 30.73 -11.44
C ILE A 76 27.94 31.67 -10.72
N ARG A 77 28.02 31.61 -9.39
CA ARG A 77 28.99 32.41 -8.61
C ARG A 77 30.43 31.98 -8.81
N LEU A 78 30.66 30.68 -9.06
CA LEU A 78 31.98 30.10 -9.26
C LEU A 78 32.50 30.21 -10.72
N GLY A 79 31.92 31.10 -11.53
CA GLY A 79 32.42 31.43 -12.86
C GLY A 79 32.10 30.43 -13.97
N ARG A 80 31.14 29.52 -13.77
CA ARG A 80 30.67 28.52 -14.77
C ARG A 80 31.79 27.62 -15.33
N THR A 81 32.85 27.39 -14.57
CA THR A 81 33.97 26.55 -14.99
C THR A 81 33.62 25.05 -14.90
N VAL A 82 34.30 24.20 -15.66
CA VAL A 82 34.13 22.73 -15.62
C VAL A 82 34.19 22.16 -14.18
N PRO A 83 35.17 22.52 -13.32
CA PRO A 83 35.18 22.04 -11.95
C PRO A 83 33.99 22.54 -11.13
N SER A 84 33.43 23.73 -11.43
CA SER A 84 32.21 24.23 -10.78
C SER A 84 31.00 23.34 -11.07
N TRP A 85 30.90 22.81 -12.30
CA TRP A 85 29.84 21.86 -12.68
C TRP A 85 30.02 20.49 -12.05
N ILE A 86 31.27 20.00 -11.94
CA ILE A 86 31.59 18.75 -11.24
C ILE A 86 31.19 18.88 -9.76
N LEU A 87 31.61 19.97 -9.10
CA LEU A 87 31.28 20.24 -7.71
C LEU A 87 29.76 20.35 -7.50
N PHE A 88 29.07 21.04 -8.41
CA PHE A 88 27.61 21.12 -8.41
C PHE A 88 26.96 19.73 -8.50
N GLY A 89 27.41 18.87 -9.42
CA GLY A 89 26.87 17.51 -9.56
C GLY A 89 27.07 16.65 -8.31
N VAL A 90 28.24 16.75 -7.65
CA VAL A 90 28.53 16.05 -6.40
C VAL A 90 27.60 16.52 -5.28
N ILE A 91 27.44 17.83 -5.11
CA ILE A 91 26.56 18.41 -4.08
C ILE A 91 25.10 18.04 -4.37
N LEU A 92 24.65 18.14 -5.62
CA LEU A 92 23.30 17.77 -6.04
C LEU A 92 23.00 16.30 -5.73
N GLY A 93 23.91 15.40 -6.07
CA GLY A 93 23.76 13.97 -5.75
C GLY A 93 23.61 13.73 -4.25
N TYR A 94 24.41 14.41 -3.42
CA TYR A 94 24.32 14.31 -1.97
C TYR A 94 23.00 14.87 -1.42
N VAL A 95 22.57 16.03 -1.94
CA VAL A 95 21.31 16.67 -1.55
C VAL A 95 20.12 15.78 -1.90
N ILE A 96 20.07 15.20 -3.10
CA ILE A 96 18.99 14.28 -3.51
C ILE A 96 18.96 13.05 -2.59
N MET A 97 20.12 12.50 -2.22
CA MET A 97 20.19 11.37 -1.30
C MET A 97 19.57 11.73 0.07
N LEU A 98 19.91 12.90 0.61
CA LEU A 98 19.32 13.39 1.85
C LEU A 98 17.82 13.67 1.71
N GLN A 99 17.40 14.36 0.64
CA GLN A 99 15.99 14.64 0.36
C GLN A 99 15.17 13.36 0.29
N LYS A 100 15.72 12.29 -0.31
CA LYS A 100 15.09 10.97 -0.34
C LYS A 100 14.98 10.39 1.06
N GLN A 101 16.05 10.41 1.85
CA GLN A 101 16.02 9.88 3.22
C GLN A 101 15.00 10.62 4.11
N TYR A 102 14.96 11.95 4.03
CA TYR A 102 13.96 12.76 4.75
C TYR A 102 12.54 12.53 4.23
N TYR A 103 12.35 12.38 2.93
CA TYR A 103 11.07 12.05 2.34
C TYR A 103 10.55 10.71 2.87
N ASP A 104 11.41 9.69 2.82
CA ASP A 104 11.08 8.35 3.29
C ASP A 104 10.77 8.40 4.81
N GLN A 105 11.52 9.14 5.63
CA GLN A 105 11.26 9.27 7.07
C GLN A 105 9.98 10.06 7.42
N TRP A 106 9.68 11.15 6.70
CA TRP A 106 8.53 12.01 7.00
C TRP A 106 7.22 11.50 6.43
N PHE A 107 7.28 10.76 5.33
CA PHE A 107 6.11 10.23 4.64
C PHE A 107 6.04 8.71 4.68
N ASP A 108 6.81 8.07 5.56
CA ASP A 108 6.63 6.67 5.91
C ASP A 108 5.23 6.52 6.50
N VAL A 109 4.35 5.87 5.74
CA VAL A 109 3.01 5.57 6.22
C VAL A 109 3.16 4.26 6.96
N ASP A 110 3.13 4.35 8.29
CA ASP A 110 3.17 3.19 9.18
C ASP A 110 1.88 2.37 8.99
N LEU A 111 1.86 1.52 7.96
CA LEU A 111 0.75 0.60 7.65
C LEU A 111 0.65 -0.56 8.66
N THR A 112 1.58 -0.61 9.61
CA THR A 112 1.72 -1.65 10.64
C THR A 112 0.47 -1.76 11.54
N GLY A 113 -0.40 -0.74 11.56
CA GLY A 113 -1.70 -0.78 12.25
C GLY A 113 -2.85 -1.46 11.50
N LEU A 114 -2.66 -1.91 10.25
CA LEU A 114 -3.68 -2.63 9.47
C LEU A 114 -3.57 -4.16 9.56
N ASP A 115 -2.58 -4.68 10.27
CA ASP A 115 -2.51 -6.09 10.65
C ASP A 115 -3.06 -6.25 12.08
N MET A 116 -4.38 -6.11 12.20
CA MET A 116 -5.09 -6.41 13.44
C MET A 116 -5.64 -7.83 13.33
N ASN A 117 -4.94 -8.75 13.99
CA ASN A 117 -5.38 -10.12 14.29
C ASN A 117 -6.80 -10.16 14.88
#